data_AF-A0A4U0VLN1-F1
#
_entry.id   AF-A0A4U0VLN1-F1
#
_cell.length_a   1.000
_cell.length_b   1.000
_cell.length_c   1.000
_cell.angle_alpha   90.00
_cell.angle_beta   90.00
_cell.angle_gamma   90.00
#
_symmetry.space_group_name_H-M   'P 1'
#
loop_
_entity.id
_entity.type
_entity.pdbx_description
1 polymer ?
#
loop_
_entity_poly.entity_id
_entity_poly.type
_entity_poly.pdbx_seq_one_letter_code
_entity_poly.pdbx_strand_id
1 'polypeptide(L)'
;NLWSLFTEPVFSGTPWGIVSEFFTPARDPSVDDESVGDFYSRRIGRNAVDRLMSGVLHGIYAGDAWQLSAKSLFPAQWRDEAELGGVVAGMIKSQTDGRRVTRHEVEFLREMKKYDWDPLLMATLKDNTAFTLKDGLQGLVDGLARHLVGKGNVEFKTSSPVASVKLARAGIDVTALGSEQSENYRHVISALSPSHLNQVAKHLPSEGTATPLVPTIPSVTVMTVNLYYRTPDLHPLGFGYLIPQATPFENNPERALGVVFDTAYSPSPKDLDFANWQITDTQQLQQAREQGQLINVNDFAWYNMPNRPNTQDDVKERGTKMTVMLGGHWWSEWPAFPDEQEGLALAKSVLQRHLNITEEPEAYQVNVQKNCIPQYTVGHEDRLKKAHNKLWSEYKGRLRVAGNWMSGVGVNDCLRSAWDVVRSIRDGRDGTGLEQVWTSEYVRLKARRPGEGVKEVERDTTV
;
A
#
# COMPACT_ATOMS: atom_id res chain seq x y z
N ASN A 1 -21.96 -10.28 8.39
CA ASN A 1 -23.15 -11.16 8.52
C ASN A 1 -23.04 -12.25 7.46
N LEU A 2 -22.99 -13.54 7.80
CA LEU A 2 -22.86 -14.61 6.78
C LEU A 2 -24.04 -14.63 5.80
N TRP A 3 -25.21 -14.14 6.21
CA TRP A 3 -26.40 -14.02 5.37
C TRP A 3 -26.16 -13.13 4.14
N SER A 4 -25.40 -12.04 4.28
CA SER A 4 -25.14 -11.12 3.17
C SER A 4 -24.35 -11.78 2.04
N LEU A 5 -23.50 -12.78 2.35
CA LEU A 5 -22.77 -13.54 1.33
C LEU A 5 -23.69 -14.33 0.39
N PHE A 6 -24.90 -14.67 0.84
CA PHE A 6 -25.88 -15.42 0.05
C PHE A 6 -26.96 -14.52 -0.57
N THR A 7 -27.19 -13.33 -0.03
CA THR A 7 -28.28 -12.46 -0.47
C THR A 7 -27.85 -11.29 -1.33
N GLU A 8 -26.62 -10.79 -1.19
CA GLU A 8 -26.19 -9.61 -1.95
C GLU A 8 -25.71 -9.99 -3.36
N PRO A 9 -26.15 -9.27 -4.41
CA PRO A 9 -25.73 -9.52 -5.79
C PRO A 9 -24.21 -9.48 -5.99
N VAL A 10 -23.51 -8.67 -5.19
CA VAL A 10 -22.04 -8.56 -5.24
C VAL A 10 -21.34 -9.87 -4.88
N PHE A 11 -21.95 -10.71 -4.03
CA PHE A 11 -21.42 -12.01 -3.63
C PHE A 11 -21.98 -13.18 -4.44
N SER A 12 -22.80 -12.93 -5.46
CA SER A 12 -23.41 -14.00 -6.28
C SER A 12 -22.35 -14.95 -6.86
N GLY A 13 -22.52 -16.25 -6.59
CA GLY A 13 -21.58 -17.31 -6.98
C GLY A 13 -20.37 -17.49 -6.05
N THR A 14 -20.10 -16.54 -5.15
CA THR A 14 -18.95 -16.60 -4.22
C THR A 14 -19.07 -17.73 -3.21
N PRO A 15 -20.24 -18.01 -2.57
CA PRO A 15 -20.34 -19.14 -1.65
C PRO A 15 -20.06 -20.48 -2.30
N TRP A 16 -20.52 -20.68 -3.55
CA TRP A 16 -20.20 -21.88 -4.32
C TRP A 16 -18.71 -21.95 -4.66
N GLY A 17 -18.11 -20.82 -5.06
CA GLY A 17 -16.66 -20.70 -5.29
C GLY A 17 -15.83 -21.12 -4.07
N ILE A 18 -16.22 -20.71 -2.87
CA ILE A 18 -15.54 -21.09 -1.62
C ILE A 18 -15.65 -22.61 -1.38
N VAL A 19 -16.82 -23.21 -1.64
CA VAL A 19 -17.01 -24.66 -1.49
C VAL A 19 -16.21 -25.44 -2.54
N SER A 20 -16.22 -24.98 -3.80
CA SER A 20 -15.47 -25.63 -4.88
C SER A 20 -13.96 -25.55 -4.67
N GLU A 21 -13.46 -24.55 -3.95
CA GLU A 21 -12.03 -24.36 -3.66
C GLU A 21 -11.37 -25.62 -3.05
N PHE A 22 -12.08 -26.33 -2.17
CA PHE A 22 -11.61 -27.57 -1.55
C PHE A 22 -11.40 -28.72 -2.56
N PHE A 23 -12.02 -28.63 -3.73
CA PHE A 23 -11.97 -29.63 -4.79
C PHE A 23 -11.21 -29.16 -6.03
N THR A 24 -10.86 -27.87 -6.11
CA THR A 24 -10.07 -27.31 -7.20
C THR A 24 -8.61 -27.77 -7.07
N PRO A 25 -8.02 -28.41 -8.10
CA PRO A 25 -6.64 -28.85 -8.04
C PRO A 25 -5.67 -27.67 -7.92
N ALA A 26 -4.49 -27.92 -7.33
CA ALA A 26 -3.38 -26.98 -7.36
C ALA A 26 -2.98 -26.63 -8.80
N ARG A 27 -2.34 -25.47 -8.98
CA ARG A 27 -1.74 -25.09 -10.27
C ARG A 27 -0.71 -26.11 -10.72
N ASP A 28 -0.47 -26.17 -12.03
CA ASP A 28 0.64 -26.95 -12.59
C ASP A 28 1.98 -26.42 -12.03
N PRO A 29 2.88 -27.28 -11.51
CA PRO A 29 4.16 -26.86 -10.97
C PRO A 29 5.07 -26.09 -11.95
N SER A 30 4.84 -26.21 -13.26
CA SER A 30 5.56 -25.47 -14.30
C SER A 30 5.14 -23.99 -14.42
N VAL A 31 3.99 -23.62 -13.85
CA VAL A 31 3.53 -22.23 -13.83
C VAL A 31 4.34 -21.46 -12.79
N ASP A 32 5.26 -20.62 -13.27
CA ASP A 32 6.08 -19.78 -12.38
C ASP A 32 5.30 -18.59 -11.82
N ASP A 33 4.40 -17.99 -12.60
CA ASP A 33 3.54 -16.87 -12.20
C ASP A 33 2.30 -16.79 -13.12
N GLU A 34 1.17 -16.30 -12.59
CA GLU A 34 -0.07 -16.03 -13.33
C GLU A 34 -0.77 -14.80 -12.75
N SER A 35 -1.79 -14.28 -13.46
CA SER A 35 -2.51 -13.09 -12.98
C SER A 35 -3.35 -13.40 -11.74
N VAL A 36 -3.67 -12.38 -10.93
CA VAL A 36 -4.61 -12.52 -9.80
C VAL A 36 -5.95 -13.03 -10.31
N GLY A 37 -6.39 -12.53 -11.48
CA GLY A 37 -7.63 -12.97 -12.12
C GLY A 37 -7.61 -14.44 -12.49
N ASP A 38 -6.55 -14.93 -13.14
CA ASP A 38 -6.43 -16.35 -13.49
C ASP A 38 -6.35 -17.24 -12.26
N PHE A 39 -5.54 -16.87 -11.26
CA PHE A 39 -5.37 -17.64 -10.02
C PHE A 39 -6.69 -17.79 -9.26
N TYR A 40 -7.40 -16.68 -9.01
CA TYR A 40 -8.62 -16.73 -8.20
C TYR A 40 -9.85 -17.14 -9.00
N SER A 41 -9.90 -16.92 -10.32
CA SER A 41 -11.05 -17.36 -11.13
C SER A 41 -11.17 -18.88 -11.17
N ARG A 42 -10.05 -19.61 -11.20
CA ARG A 42 -10.02 -21.09 -11.08
C ARG A 42 -10.53 -21.58 -9.72
N ARG A 43 -10.36 -20.77 -8.67
CA ARG A 43 -10.60 -21.17 -7.27
C ARG A 43 -11.97 -20.77 -6.75
N ILE A 44 -12.27 -19.48 -6.81
CA ILE A 44 -13.48 -18.87 -6.25
C ILE A 44 -14.45 -18.36 -7.33
N GLY A 45 -14.10 -18.53 -8.60
CA GLY A 45 -14.92 -18.15 -9.75
C GLY A 45 -14.67 -16.73 -10.25
N ARG A 46 -14.82 -16.54 -11.56
CA ARG A 46 -14.63 -15.26 -12.25
C ARG A 46 -15.50 -14.13 -11.67
N ASN A 47 -16.73 -14.41 -11.27
CA ASN A 47 -17.62 -13.40 -10.70
C ASN A 47 -17.05 -12.78 -9.43
N ALA A 48 -16.43 -13.58 -8.55
CA ALA A 48 -15.82 -13.07 -7.33
C ALA A 48 -14.60 -12.19 -7.64
N VAL A 49 -13.82 -12.55 -8.67
CA VAL A 49 -12.73 -11.72 -9.17
C VAL A 49 -13.25 -10.38 -9.69
N ASP A 50 -14.17 -10.42 -10.66
CA ASP A 50 -14.61 -9.24 -11.40
C ASP A 50 -15.47 -8.29 -10.54
N ARG A 51 -16.16 -8.79 -9.50
CA ARG A 51 -17.07 -8.00 -8.64
C ARG A 51 -16.49 -7.58 -7.29
N LEU A 52 -15.47 -8.28 -6.78
CA LEU A 52 -14.91 -8.00 -5.45
C LEU A 52 -13.41 -7.71 -5.53
N MET A 53 -12.65 -8.67 -6.06
CA MET A 53 -11.19 -8.55 -6.06
C MET A 53 -10.70 -7.41 -6.95
N SER A 54 -11.31 -7.22 -8.12
CA SER A 54 -11.00 -6.10 -9.01
C SER A 54 -11.23 -4.75 -8.32
N GLY A 55 -12.32 -4.60 -7.55
CA GLY A 55 -12.58 -3.41 -6.74
C GLY A 55 -11.47 -3.16 -5.72
N VAL A 56 -11.07 -4.17 -4.96
CA VAL A 56 -9.94 -4.07 -4.00
C VAL A 56 -8.63 -3.69 -4.69
N LEU A 57 -8.33 -4.29 -5.84
CA LEU A 57 -7.11 -3.99 -6.60
C LEU A 57 -7.16 -2.59 -7.25
N HIS A 58 -8.33 -2.08 -7.63
CA HIS A 58 -8.49 -0.68 -7.99
C HIS A 58 -8.15 0.24 -6.81
N GLY A 59 -8.61 -0.12 -5.60
CA GLY A 59 -8.36 0.66 -4.39
C GLY A 59 -6.90 0.70 -3.93
N ILE A 60 -6.12 -0.36 -4.16
CA ILE A 60 -4.73 -0.46 -3.70
C ILE A 60 -3.74 -0.12 -4.82
N TYR A 61 -3.95 -0.69 -6.01
CA TYR A 61 -3.01 -0.63 -7.13
C TYR A 61 -3.50 0.24 -8.30
N ALA A 62 -4.77 0.68 -8.28
CA ALA A 62 -5.42 1.28 -9.46
C ALA A 62 -5.27 0.39 -10.71
N GLY A 63 -5.15 -0.93 -10.51
CA GLY A 63 -4.63 -1.88 -11.50
C GLY A 63 -5.63 -2.95 -11.92
N ASP A 64 -5.35 -3.60 -13.04
CA ASP A 64 -6.16 -4.67 -13.60
C ASP A 64 -5.88 -6.01 -12.91
N ALA A 65 -6.91 -6.64 -12.34
CA ALA A 65 -6.80 -7.96 -11.71
C ALA A 65 -6.25 -9.03 -12.65
N TRP A 66 -6.50 -8.91 -13.96
CA TRP A 66 -6.10 -9.86 -14.98
C TRP A 66 -4.67 -9.63 -15.51
N GLN A 67 -3.96 -8.63 -14.98
CA GLN A 67 -2.56 -8.34 -15.34
C GLN A 67 -1.62 -8.41 -14.15
N LEU A 68 -2.11 -8.06 -12.96
CA LEU A 68 -1.33 -8.09 -11.72
C LEU A 68 -0.98 -9.53 -11.33
N SER A 69 0.24 -9.75 -10.84
CA SER A 69 0.80 -11.06 -10.46
C SER A 69 0.21 -11.58 -9.15
N ALA A 70 -0.35 -12.79 -9.18
CA ALA A 70 -0.80 -13.48 -7.98
C ALA A 70 0.37 -13.81 -7.04
N LYS A 71 1.51 -14.25 -7.58
CA LYS A 71 2.73 -14.56 -6.82
C LYS A 71 3.24 -13.35 -6.05
N SER A 72 3.20 -12.17 -6.66
CA SER A 72 3.73 -10.94 -6.09
C SER A 72 2.78 -10.29 -5.08
N LEU A 73 1.47 -10.32 -5.35
CA LEU A 73 0.47 -9.64 -4.52
C LEU A 73 -0.12 -10.53 -3.42
N PHE A 74 -0.15 -11.84 -3.63
CA PHE A 74 -0.71 -12.81 -2.70
C PHE A 74 0.29 -13.95 -2.44
N PRO A 75 1.55 -13.65 -2.01
CA PRO A 75 2.61 -14.65 -1.92
C PRO A 75 2.30 -15.78 -0.93
N ALA A 76 1.55 -15.50 0.15
CA ALA A 76 1.13 -16.51 1.09
C ALA A 76 0.14 -17.50 0.46
N GLN A 77 -0.89 -16.99 -0.22
CA GLN A 77 -1.90 -17.79 -0.89
C GLN A 77 -1.31 -18.56 -2.08
N TRP A 78 -0.39 -17.94 -2.82
CA TRP A 78 0.39 -18.58 -3.88
C TRP A 78 1.18 -19.79 -3.36
N ARG A 79 1.92 -19.62 -2.26
CA ARG A 79 2.65 -20.73 -1.63
C ARG A 79 1.70 -21.82 -1.13
N ASP A 80 0.66 -21.42 -0.39
CA ASP A 80 -0.24 -22.35 0.27
C ASP A 80 -1.05 -23.18 -0.75
N GLU A 81 -1.40 -22.64 -1.92
CA GLU A 81 -1.96 -23.42 -3.04
C GLU A 81 -1.03 -24.57 -3.43
N ALA A 82 0.27 -24.29 -3.64
CA ALA A 82 1.20 -25.29 -4.13
C ALA A 82 1.53 -26.35 -3.07
N GLU A 83 1.67 -25.95 -1.80
CA GLU A 83 2.07 -26.86 -0.73
C GLU A 83 0.89 -27.64 -0.13
N LEU A 84 -0.31 -27.03 -0.08
CA LEU A 84 -1.47 -27.56 0.65
C LEU A 84 -2.66 -27.87 -0.26
N GLY A 85 -2.52 -27.66 -1.56
CA GLY A 85 -3.58 -27.90 -2.56
C GLY A 85 -4.59 -26.78 -2.70
N GLY A 86 -4.65 -25.84 -1.74
CA GLY A 86 -5.62 -24.75 -1.77
C GLY A 86 -5.37 -23.64 -0.75
N VAL A 87 -6.00 -22.50 -1.01
CA VAL A 87 -5.92 -21.27 -0.21
C VAL A 87 -6.70 -21.44 1.10
N VAL A 88 -7.89 -22.06 1.08
CA VAL A 88 -8.67 -22.26 2.31
C VAL A 88 -7.97 -23.24 3.24
N ALA A 89 -7.35 -24.30 2.70
CA ALA A 89 -6.49 -25.21 3.45
C ALA A 89 -5.32 -24.46 4.13
N GLY A 90 -4.68 -23.53 3.42
CA GLY A 90 -3.67 -22.63 3.99
C GLY A 90 -4.18 -21.77 5.14
N MET A 91 -5.37 -21.18 4.99
CA MET A 91 -5.98 -20.39 6.06
C MET A 91 -6.27 -21.22 7.32
N ILE A 92 -6.81 -22.44 7.18
CA ILE A 92 -7.09 -23.35 8.30
C ILE A 92 -5.78 -23.78 8.99
N LYS A 93 -4.75 -24.11 8.20
CA LYS A 93 -3.43 -24.49 8.73
C LYS A 93 -2.76 -23.34 9.47
N SER A 94 -2.88 -22.11 8.96
CA SER A 94 -2.36 -20.91 9.62
C SER A 94 -3.04 -20.63 10.97
N GLN A 95 -4.34 -20.93 11.11
CA GLN A 95 -5.06 -20.80 12.39
C GLN A 95 -4.65 -21.87 13.42
N THR A 96 -4.38 -23.10 12.97
CA THR A 96 -4.05 -24.24 13.84
C THR A 96 -2.56 -24.28 14.22
N ASP A 97 -1.68 -24.17 13.22
CA ASP A 97 -0.23 -24.30 13.39
C ASP A 97 0.49 -22.95 13.59
N GLY A 98 -0.22 -21.84 13.38
CA GLY A 98 0.35 -20.50 13.38
C GLY A 98 0.80 -20.01 11.99
N ARG A 99 1.14 -18.71 11.91
CA ARG A 99 1.43 -18.04 10.64
C ARG A 99 2.87 -18.27 10.21
N ARG A 100 3.08 -18.73 8.98
CA ARG A 100 4.40 -18.75 8.34
C ARG A 100 4.79 -17.33 7.93
N VAL A 101 5.96 -16.88 8.39
CA VAL A 101 6.53 -15.57 8.05
C VAL A 101 7.97 -15.74 7.64
N THR A 102 8.52 -14.78 6.88
CA THR A 102 9.94 -14.81 6.52
C THR A 102 10.81 -14.55 7.75
N ARG A 103 12.06 -15.01 7.72
CA ARG A 103 13.03 -14.71 8.78
C ARG A 103 13.24 -13.20 8.99
N HIS A 104 13.25 -12.44 7.90
CA HIS A 104 13.31 -10.98 7.92
C HIS A 104 12.14 -10.37 8.71
N GLU A 105 10.93 -10.90 8.55
CA GLU A 105 9.76 -10.49 9.33
C GLU A 105 9.92 -10.76 10.82
N VAL A 106 10.45 -11.93 11.21
CA VAL A 106 10.74 -12.23 12.63
C VAL A 106 11.77 -11.25 13.21
N GLU A 107 12.83 -10.96 12.45
CA GLU A 107 13.87 -10.02 12.85
C GLU A 107 13.33 -8.60 13.03
N PHE A 108 12.41 -8.17 12.16
CA PHE A 108 11.70 -6.90 12.30
C PHE A 108 10.83 -6.86 13.55
N LEU A 109 9.96 -7.86 13.74
CA LEU A 109 9.07 -7.92 14.90
C LEU A 109 9.84 -7.97 16.23
N ARG A 110 11.02 -8.62 16.26
CA ARG A 110 11.90 -8.63 17.44
C ARG A 110 12.47 -7.25 17.76
N GLU A 111 12.90 -6.50 16.76
CA GLU A 111 13.39 -5.14 16.96
C GLU A 111 12.25 -4.20 17.37
N MET A 112 11.09 -4.29 16.71
CA MET A 112 9.92 -3.48 17.06
C MET A 112 9.50 -3.69 18.51
N LYS A 113 9.62 -4.89 19.07
CA LYS A 113 9.37 -5.15 20.50
C LYS A 113 10.31 -4.43 21.47
N LYS A 114 11.49 -3.99 21.02
CA LYS A 114 12.46 -3.26 21.86
C LYS A 114 12.14 -1.76 21.95
N TYR A 115 11.30 -1.25 21.05
CA TYR A 115 10.88 0.15 21.12
C TYR A 115 9.95 0.34 22.31
N ASP A 116 10.15 1.45 23.01
CA ASP A 116 9.27 1.90 24.08
C ASP A 116 8.00 2.51 23.45
N TRP A 117 7.08 1.62 23.08
CA TRP A 117 5.81 2.03 22.52
C TRP A 117 4.93 2.61 23.60
N ASP A 118 4.32 3.76 23.31
CA ASP A 118 3.21 4.26 24.11
C ASP A 118 2.12 3.16 24.18
N PRO A 119 1.81 2.62 25.39
CA PRO A 119 0.92 1.46 25.53
C PRO A 119 -0.48 1.71 24.97
N LEU A 120 -0.86 2.97 24.98
CA LEU A 120 -2.18 3.46 24.69
C LEU A 120 -2.33 3.78 23.19
N LEU A 121 -1.27 4.25 22.54
CA LEU A 121 -1.15 4.23 21.08
C LEU A 121 -1.29 2.80 20.56
N MET A 122 -0.59 1.84 21.18
CA MET A 122 -0.69 0.43 20.78
C MET A 122 -2.09 -0.14 20.96
N ALA A 123 -2.74 0.16 22.09
CA ALA A 123 -4.11 -0.29 22.35
C ALA A 123 -5.13 0.36 21.39
N THR A 124 -4.89 1.61 20.99
CA THR A 124 -5.72 2.32 20.01
C THR A 124 -5.56 1.70 18.63
N LEU A 125 -4.31 1.56 18.14
CA LEU A 125 -4.02 1.04 16.79
C LEU A 125 -4.42 -0.42 16.61
N LYS A 126 -4.44 -1.23 17.67
CA LYS A 126 -4.74 -2.68 17.60
C LYS A 126 -6.08 -2.99 16.95
N ASP A 127 -7.10 -2.14 17.16
CA ASP A 127 -8.46 -2.39 16.71
C ASP A 127 -8.85 -1.47 15.52
N ASN A 128 -7.88 -0.73 14.96
CA ASN A 128 -8.09 0.18 13.83
C ASN A 128 -7.59 -0.45 12.52
N THR A 129 -8.37 -0.28 11.46
CA THR A 129 -8.02 -0.72 10.09
C THR A 129 -7.19 0.32 9.33
N ALA A 130 -7.36 1.60 9.67
CA ALA A 130 -6.62 2.72 9.10
C ALA A 130 -6.49 3.86 10.12
N PHE A 131 -5.52 4.74 9.91
CA PHE A 131 -5.34 5.95 10.70
C PHE A 131 -4.73 7.06 9.83
N THR A 132 -4.94 8.30 10.25
CA THR A 132 -4.28 9.48 9.69
C THR A 132 -3.79 10.38 10.82
N LEU A 133 -3.10 11.47 10.47
CA LEU A 133 -2.70 12.51 11.42
C LEU A 133 -3.64 13.71 11.30
N LYS A 134 -3.72 14.52 12.35
CA LYS A 134 -4.51 15.76 12.38
C LYS A 134 -4.34 16.57 11.09
N ASP A 135 -3.10 16.92 10.77
CA ASP A 135 -2.78 17.78 9.63
C ASP A 135 -2.50 16.95 8.34
N GLY A 136 -3.07 15.74 8.27
CA GLY A 136 -2.87 14.80 7.18
C GLY A 136 -1.51 14.10 7.20
N LEU A 137 -1.30 13.17 6.27
CA LEU A 137 -0.09 12.34 6.22
C LEU A 137 1.19 13.14 5.94
N GLN A 138 1.09 14.37 5.45
CA GLN A 138 2.25 15.25 5.31
C GLN A 138 2.94 15.52 6.67
N GLY A 139 2.18 15.53 7.77
CA GLY A 139 2.74 15.68 9.12
C GLY A 139 3.76 14.60 9.49
N LEU A 140 3.65 13.39 8.92
CA LEU A 140 4.64 12.33 9.09
C LEU A 140 5.98 12.70 8.46
N VAL A 141 5.94 13.22 7.22
CA VAL A 141 7.14 13.60 6.47
C VAL A 141 7.76 14.86 7.07
N ASP A 142 6.96 15.86 7.41
CA ASP A 142 7.42 17.10 8.04
C ASP A 142 8.03 16.84 9.43
N GLY A 143 7.43 15.91 10.19
CA GLY A 143 7.97 15.45 11.47
C GLY A 143 9.33 14.76 11.31
N LEU A 144 9.45 13.86 10.33
CA LEU A 144 10.71 13.18 10.03
C LEU A 144 11.80 14.16 9.58
N ALA A 145 11.47 15.08 8.67
CA ALA A 145 12.40 16.09 8.17
C ALA A 145 12.91 16.97 9.31
N ARG A 146 12.01 17.51 10.16
CA ARG A 146 12.39 18.30 11.34
C ARG A 146 13.28 17.51 12.30
N HIS A 147 12.96 16.24 12.55
CA HIS A 147 13.77 15.38 13.41
C HIS A 147 15.20 15.22 12.86
N LEU A 148 15.34 14.93 11.57
CA LEU A 148 16.64 14.71 10.92
C LEU A 148 17.47 15.99 10.85
N VAL A 149 16.86 17.14 10.52
CA VAL A 149 17.53 18.45 10.58
C VAL A 149 18.02 18.73 12.01
N GLY A 150 17.19 18.48 13.02
CA GLY A 150 17.53 18.70 14.43
C GLY A 150 18.69 17.84 14.96
N LYS A 151 19.03 16.72 14.28
CA LYS A 151 20.21 15.91 14.63
C LYS A 151 21.53 16.52 14.18
N GLY A 152 21.51 17.44 13.21
CA GLY A 152 22.70 18.15 12.72
C GLY A 152 23.69 17.31 11.90
N ASN A 153 23.38 16.04 11.62
CA ASN A 153 24.22 15.11 10.86
C ASN A 153 23.58 14.64 9.55
N VAL A 154 22.51 15.30 9.11
CA VAL A 154 21.81 15.03 7.85
C VAL A 154 21.71 16.32 7.05
N GLU A 155 22.17 16.27 5.80
CA GLU A 155 22.07 17.36 4.85
C GLU A 155 20.95 17.08 3.83
N PHE A 156 20.02 18.02 3.66
CA PHE A 156 18.98 17.95 2.64
C PHE A 156 19.33 18.84 1.46
N LYS A 157 19.61 18.24 0.30
CA LYS A 157 19.87 18.96 -0.97
C LYS A 157 18.61 18.98 -1.83
N THR A 158 17.78 20.02 -1.67
CA THR A 158 16.59 20.23 -2.51
C THR A 158 16.96 20.81 -3.87
N SER A 159 16.06 20.69 -4.86
CA SER A 159 16.27 21.21 -6.22
C SER A 159 17.59 20.76 -6.88
N SER A 160 18.07 19.58 -6.48
CA SER A 160 19.35 19.02 -6.93
C SER A 160 19.13 17.64 -7.56
N PRO A 161 18.50 17.54 -8.76
CA PRO A 161 18.28 16.25 -9.41
C PRO A 161 19.59 15.53 -9.63
N VAL A 162 19.65 14.22 -9.37
CA VAL A 162 20.83 13.42 -9.67
C VAL A 162 20.90 13.20 -11.18
N ALA A 163 22.06 13.48 -11.78
CA ALA A 163 22.33 13.26 -13.20
C ALA A 163 23.13 11.99 -13.46
N SER A 164 24.02 11.58 -12.54
CA SER A 164 24.73 10.31 -12.70
C SER A 164 25.11 9.63 -11.39
N VAL A 165 25.14 8.29 -11.42
CA VAL A 165 25.57 7.42 -10.32
C VAL A 165 26.53 6.36 -10.86
N LYS A 166 27.80 6.40 -10.46
CA LYS A 166 28.85 5.52 -11.01
C LYS A 166 29.65 4.84 -9.91
N LEU A 167 29.96 3.56 -10.10
CA LEU A 167 30.87 2.85 -9.19
C LEU A 167 32.28 3.47 -9.29
N ALA A 168 32.85 3.82 -8.13
CA ALA A 168 34.22 4.30 -7.99
C ALA A 168 35.07 3.29 -7.21
N ARG A 169 36.40 3.48 -7.16
CA ARG A 169 37.31 2.57 -6.42
C ARG A 169 36.90 2.42 -4.95
N ALA A 170 36.63 3.54 -4.26
CA ALA A 170 36.36 3.58 -2.82
C ALA A 170 34.90 3.91 -2.44
N GLY A 171 33.98 3.98 -3.41
CA GLY A 171 32.58 4.29 -3.14
C GLY A 171 31.75 4.31 -4.42
N ILE A 172 30.82 5.23 -4.47
CA ILE A 172 29.99 5.60 -5.62
C ILE A 172 30.10 7.11 -5.79
N ASP A 173 30.37 7.54 -7.01
CA ASP A 173 30.35 8.93 -7.39
C ASP A 173 28.93 9.32 -7.81
N VAL A 174 28.38 10.35 -7.16
CA VAL A 174 27.07 10.93 -7.45
C VAL A 174 27.26 12.34 -7.99
N THR A 175 26.68 12.61 -9.16
CA THR A 175 26.74 13.92 -9.81
C THR A 175 25.35 14.52 -9.87
N ALA A 176 25.17 15.74 -9.35
CA ALA A 176 23.94 16.51 -9.53
C ALA A 176 23.85 17.10 -10.94
N LEU A 177 22.63 17.29 -11.45
CA LEU A 177 22.37 17.93 -12.73
C LEU A 177 22.88 19.37 -12.72
N GLY A 178 23.68 19.73 -13.73
CA GLY A 178 24.34 21.03 -13.83
C GLY A 178 25.63 21.16 -13.02
N SER A 179 26.03 20.15 -12.25
CA SER A 179 27.34 20.11 -11.57
C SER A 179 28.39 19.43 -12.44
N GLU A 180 29.59 20.02 -12.51
CA GLU A 180 30.78 19.37 -13.08
C GLU A 180 31.49 18.47 -12.06
N GLN A 181 31.25 18.70 -10.77
CA GLN A 181 31.87 17.96 -9.66
C GLN A 181 30.97 16.81 -9.21
N SER A 182 31.59 15.68 -8.92
CA SER A 182 30.93 14.51 -8.32
C SER A 182 31.34 14.37 -6.86
N GLU A 183 30.39 13.95 -6.04
CA GLU A 183 30.62 13.66 -4.62
C GLU A 183 30.73 12.14 -4.43
N ASN A 184 31.71 11.70 -3.64
CA ASN A 184 31.95 10.28 -3.40
C ASN A 184 31.30 9.82 -2.09
N TYR A 185 30.51 8.74 -2.18
CA TYR A 185 29.82 8.15 -1.04
C TYR A 185 30.18 6.67 -0.90
N ARG A 186 30.39 6.19 0.34
CA ARG A 186 30.66 4.77 0.60
C ARG A 186 29.50 3.86 0.16
N HIS A 187 28.27 4.30 0.42
CA HIS A 187 27.03 3.64 0.04
C HIS A 187 26.04 4.68 -0.50
N VAL A 188 25.21 4.26 -1.45
CA VAL A 188 24.10 5.05 -2.00
C VAL A 188 22.84 4.20 -1.93
N ILE A 189 21.75 4.79 -1.42
CA ILE A 189 20.42 4.19 -1.45
C ILE A 189 19.58 4.98 -2.44
N SER A 190 19.12 4.34 -3.51
CA SER A 190 18.21 4.93 -4.48
C SER A 190 16.76 4.70 -4.04
N ALA A 191 16.06 5.80 -3.79
CA ALA A 191 14.60 5.84 -3.63
C ALA A 191 13.89 6.25 -4.93
N LEU A 192 14.59 6.20 -6.07
CA LEU A 192 14.05 6.60 -7.37
C LEU A 192 13.16 5.50 -7.97
N SER A 193 12.25 5.90 -8.87
CA SER A 193 11.57 4.96 -9.76
C SER A 193 12.57 4.20 -10.64
N PRO A 194 12.24 2.99 -11.13
CA PRO A 194 13.12 2.21 -12.01
C PRO A 194 13.62 2.97 -13.25
N SER A 195 12.72 3.72 -13.91
CA SER A 195 13.06 4.52 -15.10
C SER A 195 14.14 5.58 -14.79
N HIS A 196 13.91 6.41 -13.78
CA HIS A 196 14.89 7.41 -13.35
C HIS A 196 16.21 6.78 -12.88
N LEU A 197 16.16 5.65 -12.17
CA LEU A 197 17.38 4.95 -11.75
C LEU A 197 18.19 4.46 -12.96
N ASN A 198 17.55 3.84 -13.96
CA ASN A 198 18.21 3.43 -15.19
C ASN A 198 18.83 4.63 -15.94
N GLN A 199 18.14 5.77 -15.96
CA GLN A 199 18.62 7.00 -16.59
C GLN A 199 19.90 7.52 -15.92
N VAL A 200 19.90 7.68 -14.60
CA VAL A 200 21.07 8.21 -13.86
C VAL A 200 22.22 7.20 -13.80
N ALA A 201 21.93 5.91 -13.85
CA ALA A 201 22.94 4.87 -13.96
C ALA A 201 23.50 4.75 -15.41
N LYS A 202 22.96 5.51 -16.37
CA LYS A 202 23.27 5.44 -17.82
C LYS A 202 23.06 4.05 -18.44
N HIS A 203 22.15 3.28 -17.86
CA HIS A 203 21.71 1.97 -18.37
C HIS A 203 20.39 2.13 -19.16
N LEU A 204 20.39 3.04 -20.13
CA LEU A 204 19.28 3.16 -21.08
C LEU A 204 19.47 2.13 -22.20
N PRO A 205 18.38 1.54 -22.73
CA PRO A 205 18.43 0.75 -23.94
C PRO A 205 18.60 1.68 -25.15
N SER A 206 19.75 2.34 -25.24
CA SER A 206 20.19 3.06 -26.43
C SER A 206 20.94 2.05 -27.31
N GLU A 207 20.32 1.68 -28.43
CA GLU A 207 20.91 0.99 -29.59
C GLU A 207 22.12 0.08 -29.29
N GLY A 208 21.86 -1.12 -28.74
CA GLY A 208 22.63 -2.30 -29.14
C GLY A 208 23.17 -3.24 -28.06
N THR A 209 23.42 -2.84 -26.80
CA THR A 209 24.03 -3.78 -25.81
C THR A 209 23.74 -3.55 -24.33
N ALA A 210 23.33 -2.36 -23.88
CA ALA A 210 23.16 -2.09 -22.45
C ALA A 210 21.81 -2.60 -21.92
N THR A 211 21.82 -3.70 -21.17
CA THR A 211 20.65 -4.14 -20.38
C THR A 211 20.37 -3.13 -19.25
N PRO A 212 19.10 -2.78 -18.98
CA PRO A 212 18.74 -1.87 -17.90
C PRO A 212 19.18 -2.41 -16.53
N LEU A 213 19.46 -1.50 -15.59
CA LEU A 213 19.83 -1.86 -14.21
C LEU A 213 18.64 -2.51 -13.49
N VAL A 214 17.45 -1.96 -13.68
CA VAL A 214 16.17 -2.51 -13.24
C VAL A 214 15.30 -2.71 -14.49
N PRO A 215 14.82 -3.94 -14.80
CA PRO A 215 13.88 -4.13 -15.89
C PRO A 215 12.64 -3.23 -15.75
N THR A 216 11.99 -2.90 -16.86
CA THR A 216 10.81 -2.03 -16.85
C THR A 216 9.72 -2.58 -15.93
N ILE A 217 9.31 -1.76 -14.96
CA ILE A 217 8.14 -2.00 -14.11
C ILE A 217 7.12 -0.94 -14.49
N PRO A 218 5.97 -1.32 -15.08
CA PRO A 218 4.94 -0.37 -15.47
C PRO A 218 4.40 0.39 -14.26
N SER A 219 3.90 1.60 -14.49
CA SER A 219 3.14 2.36 -13.50
C SER A 219 1.90 2.95 -14.16
N VAL A 220 0.85 3.18 -13.37
CA VAL A 220 -0.36 3.86 -13.84
C VAL A 220 -0.39 5.32 -13.40
N THR A 221 -1.17 6.11 -14.12
CA THR A 221 -1.49 7.50 -13.77
C THR A 221 -2.87 7.53 -13.13
N VAL A 222 -2.99 8.21 -12.00
CA VAL A 222 -4.27 8.44 -11.31
C VAL A 222 -4.52 9.94 -11.27
N MET A 223 -5.79 10.32 -11.31
CA MET A 223 -6.24 11.66 -10.98
C MET A 223 -7.08 11.58 -9.71
N THR A 224 -6.75 12.42 -8.75
CA THR A 224 -7.57 12.64 -7.57
C THR A 224 -8.33 13.94 -7.72
N VAL A 225 -9.64 13.88 -7.57
CA VAL A 225 -10.50 15.07 -7.52
C VAL A 225 -11.08 15.18 -6.12
N ASN A 226 -10.55 16.12 -5.34
CA ASN A 226 -11.06 16.43 -4.01
C ASN A 226 -12.20 17.44 -4.16
N LEU A 227 -13.34 17.19 -3.52
CA LEU A 227 -14.52 18.05 -3.58
C LEU A 227 -15.01 18.35 -2.18
N TYR A 228 -15.36 19.61 -1.95
CA TYR A 228 -15.98 20.10 -0.72
C TYR A 228 -17.36 20.68 -1.02
N TYR A 229 -18.35 20.22 -0.27
CA TYR A 229 -19.72 20.70 -0.30
C TYR A 229 -20.07 21.28 1.06
N ARG A 230 -20.72 22.45 1.08
CA ARG A 230 -21.16 23.04 2.35
C ARG A 230 -22.20 22.20 3.07
N THR A 231 -23.05 21.52 2.30
CA THR A 231 -24.09 20.64 2.84
C THR A 231 -23.43 19.44 3.54
N PRO A 232 -23.72 19.21 4.83
CA PRO A 232 -23.19 18.05 5.56
C PRO A 232 -23.82 16.73 5.08
N ASP A 233 -23.11 15.64 5.32
CA ASP A 233 -23.58 14.26 5.21
C ASP A 233 -24.24 13.89 3.86
N LEU A 234 -23.68 14.35 2.74
CA LEU A 234 -24.16 14.03 1.38
C LEU A 234 -23.86 12.60 0.91
N HIS A 235 -23.18 11.79 1.73
CA HIS A 235 -22.85 10.40 1.43
C HIS A 235 -23.29 9.49 2.59
N PRO A 236 -23.53 8.19 2.36
CA PRO A 236 -23.82 7.24 3.43
C PRO A 236 -22.61 7.05 4.36
N LEU A 237 -22.83 6.50 5.55
CA LEU A 237 -21.76 6.16 6.48
C LEU A 237 -20.80 5.11 5.89
N GLY A 238 -19.51 5.30 6.12
CA GLY A 238 -18.44 4.39 5.70
C GLY A 238 -17.21 5.14 5.19
N PHE A 239 -16.15 4.39 4.89
CA PHE A 239 -14.90 4.95 4.34
C PHE A 239 -15.05 5.46 2.90
N GLY A 240 -15.97 4.88 2.14
CA GLY A 240 -16.11 5.10 0.71
C GLY A 240 -16.55 3.83 0.00
N TYR A 241 -16.46 3.83 -1.32
CA TYR A 241 -16.74 2.66 -2.14
C TYR A 241 -15.76 2.53 -3.31
N LEU A 242 -15.62 1.30 -3.78
CA LEU A 242 -14.80 0.94 -4.94
C LEU A 242 -15.74 0.56 -6.09
N ILE A 243 -15.31 0.81 -7.31
CA ILE A 243 -16.08 0.47 -8.52
C ILE A 243 -15.40 -0.73 -9.19
N PRO A 244 -15.96 -1.95 -9.08
CA PRO A 244 -15.36 -3.15 -9.65
C PRO A 244 -15.37 -3.15 -11.19
N GLN A 245 -14.48 -3.94 -11.79
CA GLN A 245 -14.39 -4.12 -13.24
C GLN A 245 -15.68 -4.69 -13.86
N ALA A 246 -16.47 -5.46 -13.11
CA ALA A 246 -17.78 -5.95 -13.54
C ALA A 246 -18.84 -4.85 -13.71
N THR A 247 -18.57 -3.61 -13.30
CA THR A 247 -19.51 -2.50 -13.43
C THR A 247 -19.71 -2.17 -14.91
N PRO A 248 -20.96 -2.25 -15.43
CA PRO A 248 -21.23 -1.93 -16.83
C PRO A 248 -20.79 -0.51 -17.19
N PHE A 249 -20.38 -0.31 -18.44
CA PHE A 249 -19.85 0.98 -18.90
C PHE A 249 -20.86 2.11 -18.72
N GLU A 250 -22.15 1.86 -18.93
CA GLU A 250 -23.23 2.84 -18.71
C GLU A 250 -23.32 3.33 -17.25
N ASN A 251 -22.84 2.53 -16.30
CA ASN A 251 -22.82 2.85 -14.88
C ASN A 251 -21.48 3.41 -14.41
N ASN A 252 -20.42 3.39 -15.23
CA ASN A 252 -19.14 4.01 -14.91
C ASN A 252 -18.42 4.48 -16.20
N PRO A 253 -19.05 5.34 -17.02
CA PRO A 253 -18.44 5.77 -18.28
C PRO A 253 -17.19 6.61 -18.05
N GLU A 254 -17.08 7.24 -16.88
CA GLU A 254 -15.94 8.05 -16.44
C GLU A 254 -14.71 7.21 -16.08
N ARG A 255 -14.87 5.88 -15.98
CA ARG A 255 -13.82 4.92 -15.57
C ARG A 255 -13.22 5.29 -14.21
N ALA A 256 -14.07 5.67 -13.27
CA ALA A 256 -13.67 5.89 -11.89
C ALA A 256 -13.28 4.57 -11.22
N LEU A 257 -12.30 4.65 -10.33
CA LEU A 257 -11.81 3.53 -9.51
C LEU A 257 -12.63 3.40 -8.22
N GLY A 258 -13.11 4.53 -7.69
CA GLY A 258 -13.85 4.60 -6.44
C GLY A 258 -13.96 6.03 -5.92
N VAL A 259 -14.66 6.17 -4.79
CA VAL A 259 -14.82 7.44 -4.07
C VAL A 259 -14.51 7.21 -2.60
N VAL A 260 -13.63 8.05 -2.06
CA VAL A 260 -13.32 8.12 -0.63
C VAL A 260 -14.21 9.18 0.01
N PHE A 261 -14.82 8.82 1.13
CA PHE A 261 -15.61 9.73 1.96
C PHE A 261 -14.69 10.34 3.01
N ASP A 262 -13.99 11.41 2.64
CA ASP A 262 -12.94 12.00 3.49
C ASP A 262 -13.48 12.53 4.83
N THR A 263 -14.77 12.89 4.85
CA THR A 263 -15.49 13.21 6.07
C THR A 263 -15.44 12.09 7.12
N ALA A 264 -15.34 10.81 6.72
CA ALA A 264 -15.31 9.67 7.64
C ALA A 264 -14.11 9.68 8.60
N TYR A 265 -13.02 10.31 8.19
CA TYR A 265 -11.82 10.49 9.01
C TYR A 265 -11.50 11.97 9.23
N SER A 266 -12.50 12.85 9.17
CA SER A 266 -12.38 14.29 9.46
C SER A 266 -13.43 14.74 10.49
N PRO A 267 -13.21 14.51 11.80
CA PRO A 267 -14.16 14.86 12.84
C PRO A 267 -14.25 16.37 12.98
N SER A 268 -15.46 16.80 13.31
CA SER A 268 -15.83 18.14 13.73
C SER A 268 -16.16 18.15 15.23
N PRO A 269 -16.30 19.34 15.85
CA PRO A 269 -16.74 19.44 17.23
C PRO A 269 -18.10 18.77 17.52
N LYS A 270 -18.94 18.53 16.52
CA LYS A 270 -20.23 17.84 16.69
C LYS A 270 -20.11 16.33 16.83
N ASP A 271 -19.06 15.73 16.26
CA ASP A 271 -18.84 14.29 16.35
C ASP A 271 -18.16 13.90 17.66
N LEU A 272 -17.46 14.86 18.26
CA LEU A 272 -16.71 14.65 19.46
C LEU A 272 -17.57 14.92 20.69
N ASP A 273 -17.76 13.91 21.53
CA ASP A 273 -18.23 14.10 22.90
C ASP A 273 -17.10 14.66 23.78
N PHE A 274 -17.11 15.97 24.00
CA PHE A 274 -16.14 16.66 24.86
C PHE A 274 -16.26 16.33 26.36
N ALA A 275 -17.19 15.47 26.78
CA ALA A 275 -17.22 14.90 28.13
C ALA A 275 -16.36 13.62 28.26
N ASN A 276 -16.08 12.91 27.16
CA ASN A 276 -15.50 11.56 27.16
C ASN A 276 -14.07 11.46 26.56
N TRP A 277 -13.38 12.58 26.35
CA TRP A 277 -12.07 12.61 25.67
C TRP A 277 -10.85 12.42 26.57
N GLN A 278 -11.00 12.50 27.90
CA GLN A 278 -9.90 12.32 28.85
C GLN A 278 -9.70 10.85 29.19
N ILE A 279 -9.28 10.08 28.19
CA ILE A 279 -8.71 8.78 28.47
C ILE A 279 -7.23 9.08 28.82
N THR A 280 -6.64 8.37 29.78
CA THR A 280 -5.22 8.55 30.16
C THR A 280 -4.46 7.24 30.29
N ASP A 281 -5.17 6.10 30.27
CA ASP A 281 -4.59 4.77 30.36
C ASP A 281 -5.39 3.73 29.56
N THR A 282 -4.86 2.50 29.50
CA THR A 282 -5.45 1.39 28.72
C THR A 282 -6.71 0.81 29.34
N GLN A 283 -6.91 0.92 30.66
CA GLN A 283 -8.10 0.43 31.35
C GLN A 283 -9.28 1.35 31.09
N GLN A 284 -9.07 2.66 31.16
CA GLN A 284 -10.05 3.67 30.76
C GLN A 284 -10.42 3.51 29.28
N LEU A 285 -9.46 3.22 28.40
CA LEU A 285 -9.73 2.97 26.98
C LEU A 285 -10.64 1.74 26.79
N GLN A 286 -10.36 0.66 27.51
CA GLN A 286 -11.17 -0.55 27.46
C GLN A 286 -12.60 -0.28 27.97
N GLN A 287 -12.75 0.40 29.11
CA GLN A 287 -14.05 0.75 29.66
C GLN A 287 -14.84 1.66 28.72
N ALA A 288 -14.20 2.65 28.12
CA ALA A 288 -14.82 3.55 27.14
C ALA A 288 -15.31 2.79 25.89
N ARG A 289 -14.55 1.78 25.42
CA ARG A 289 -14.99 0.86 24.34
C ARG A 289 -16.23 0.06 24.74
N GLU A 290 -16.20 -0.55 25.93
CA GLU A 290 -17.30 -1.38 26.44
C GLU A 290 -18.58 -0.57 26.67
N GLN A 291 -18.46 0.72 27.01
CA GLN A 291 -19.57 1.63 27.25
C GLN A 291 -20.01 2.41 26.00
N GLY A 292 -19.35 2.21 24.85
CA GLY A 292 -19.65 2.93 23.61
C GLY A 292 -19.35 4.43 23.68
N GLN A 293 -18.46 4.86 24.58
CA GLN A 293 -18.11 6.26 24.84
C GLN A 293 -17.00 6.80 23.92
N LEU A 294 -16.27 5.92 23.22
CA LEU A 294 -15.30 6.35 22.23
C LEU A 294 -16.01 6.90 21.01
N ILE A 295 -15.59 8.09 20.59
CA ILE A 295 -16.00 8.69 19.33
C ILE A 295 -15.39 7.86 18.20
N ASN A 296 -16.14 6.86 17.75
CA ASN A 296 -15.97 6.26 16.44
C ASN A 296 -16.70 7.18 15.46
N VAL A 297 -16.01 8.17 14.90
CA VAL A 297 -16.56 8.84 13.72
C VAL A 297 -16.47 7.83 12.58
N ASN A 298 -17.61 7.28 12.17
CA ASN A 298 -17.73 6.42 10.99
C ASN A 298 -16.72 5.25 10.95
N ASP A 299 -16.55 4.55 12.07
CA ASP A 299 -15.62 3.41 12.26
C ASP A 299 -14.11 3.75 12.31
N PHE A 300 -13.73 5.04 12.40
CA PHE A 300 -12.35 5.47 12.65
C PHE A 300 -12.13 5.81 14.11
N ALA A 301 -11.27 5.07 14.82
CA ALA A 301 -10.90 5.43 16.19
C ALA A 301 -9.79 6.49 16.20
N TRP A 302 -10.09 7.62 16.85
CA TRP A 302 -9.19 8.75 16.96
C TRP A 302 -8.19 8.57 18.11
N TYR A 303 -6.90 8.62 17.79
CA TYR A 303 -5.83 8.70 18.78
C TYR A 303 -5.56 10.17 19.13
N ASN A 304 -6.26 10.70 20.12
CA ASN A 304 -5.88 11.95 20.78
C ASN A 304 -5.83 11.68 22.29
N MET A 305 -4.63 11.58 22.84
CA MET A 305 -4.35 11.35 24.26
C MET A 305 -3.26 12.32 24.72
N PRO A 306 -3.24 12.86 25.95
CA PRO A 306 -4.32 13.17 26.90
C PRO A 306 -4.89 14.60 26.68
N ASN A 307 -4.58 15.23 25.55
CA ASN A 307 -5.03 16.59 25.21
C ASN A 307 -6.33 16.55 24.40
N ARG A 308 -7.06 17.68 24.37
CA ARG A 308 -8.33 17.82 23.65
C ARG A 308 -8.20 17.26 22.23
N PRO A 309 -9.18 16.47 21.73
CA PRO A 309 -9.12 15.96 20.39
C PRO A 309 -8.94 17.09 19.39
N ASN A 310 -7.88 16.99 18.61
CA ASN A 310 -7.62 17.89 17.52
C ASN A 310 -8.58 17.54 16.38
N THR A 311 -9.54 18.41 16.11
CA THR A 311 -10.39 18.33 14.92
C THR A 311 -9.59 18.63 13.67
N GLN A 312 -9.96 18.00 12.55
CA GLN A 312 -9.48 18.44 11.23
C GLN A 312 -10.26 19.66 10.76
N ASP A 313 -11.54 19.75 11.14
CA ASP A 313 -12.42 20.85 10.81
C ASP A 313 -12.78 21.64 12.07
N ASP A 314 -12.32 22.89 12.18
CA ASP A 314 -12.57 23.77 13.34
C ASP A 314 -13.90 24.56 13.24
N VAL A 315 -14.80 24.13 12.36
CA VAL A 315 -16.10 24.77 12.12
C VAL A 315 -17.22 24.15 12.93
N LYS A 316 -18.24 24.95 13.28
CA LYS A 316 -19.40 24.50 14.07
C LYS A 316 -20.19 23.39 13.37
N GLU A 317 -20.29 23.45 12.05
CA GLU A 317 -20.86 22.40 11.21
C GLU A 317 -19.87 22.16 10.06
N ARG A 318 -19.36 20.94 9.94
CA ARG A 318 -18.51 20.56 8.79
C ARG A 318 -19.37 20.36 7.55
N GLY A 319 -18.82 20.67 6.39
CA GLY A 319 -19.38 20.23 5.12
C GLY A 319 -19.04 18.78 4.80
N THR A 320 -19.41 18.34 3.59
CA THR A 320 -19.03 17.03 3.05
C THR A 320 -17.75 17.13 2.23
N LYS A 321 -16.75 16.31 2.55
CA LYS A 321 -15.49 16.15 1.79
C LYS A 321 -15.44 14.77 1.17
N MET A 322 -15.14 14.71 -0.12
CA MET A 322 -14.98 13.45 -0.85
C MET A 322 -13.83 13.54 -1.86
N THR A 323 -13.22 12.41 -2.14
CA THR A 323 -12.19 12.28 -3.17
C THR A 323 -12.60 11.24 -4.20
N VAL A 324 -12.82 11.68 -5.43
CA VAL A 324 -13.04 10.77 -6.58
C VAL A 324 -11.69 10.39 -7.16
N MET A 325 -11.46 9.08 -7.31
CA MET A 325 -10.25 8.53 -7.90
C MET A 325 -10.55 8.11 -9.35
N LEU A 326 -9.89 8.74 -10.32
CA LEU A 326 -10.05 8.47 -11.75
C LEU A 326 -8.76 7.89 -12.34
N GLY A 327 -8.91 7.09 -13.39
CA GLY A 327 -7.78 6.58 -14.16
C GLY A 327 -7.29 5.22 -13.72
N GLY A 328 -6.00 5.12 -13.38
CA GLY A 328 -5.36 3.82 -13.20
C GLY A 328 -5.15 3.10 -14.54
N HIS A 329 -5.30 1.77 -14.54
CA HIS A 329 -5.17 0.94 -15.73
C HIS A 329 -6.17 1.31 -16.83
N TRP A 330 -7.30 1.95 -16.50
CA TRP A 330 -8.28 2.44 -17.47
C TRP A 330 -7.74 3.48 -18.44
N TRP A 331 -6.67 4.19 -18.05
CA TRP A 331 -6.03 5.25 -18.85
C TRP A 331 -4.75 4.79 -19.55
N SER A 332 -4.38 3.51 -19.44
CA SER A 332 -3.15 2.98 -20.06
C SER A 332 -3.13 3.16 -21.59
N GLU A 333 -4.29 3.24 -22.24
CA GLU A 333 -4.45 3.47 -23.68
C GLU A 333 -5.02 4.85 -24.02
N TRP A 334 -5.13 5.76 -23.05
CA TRP A 334 -5.70 7.09 -23.31
C TRP A 334 -4.69 7.97 -24.05
N PRO A 335 -5.10 8.67 -25.13
CA PRO A 335 -4.20 9.51 -25.92
C PRO A 335 -3.76 10.76 -25.14
N ALA A 336 -4.61 11.26 -24.25
CA ALA A 336 -4.35 12.38 -23.37
C ALA A 336 -5.10 12.19 -22.04
N PHE A 337 -4.54 12.70 -20.96
CA PHE A 337 -5.22 12.74 -19.67
C PHE A 337 -6.13 13.96 -19.60
N PRO A 338 -7.28 13.88 -18.91
CA PRO A 338 -8.17 15.01 -18.74
C PRO A 338 -7.45 16.19 -18.09
N ASP A 339 -7.80 17.39 -18.50
CA ASP A 339 -7.38 18.60 -17.79
C ASP A 339 -8.16 18.80 -16.48
N GLU A 340 -7.91 19.92 -15.79
CA GLU A 340 -8.57 20.24 -14.52
C GLU A 340 -10.10 20.35 -14.65
N GLN A 341 -10.61 21.00 -15.70
CA GLN A 341 -12.06 21.19 -15.87
C GLN A 341 -12.74 19.90 -16.30
N GLU A 342 -12.10 19.14 -17.19
CA GLU A 342 -12.58 17.81 -17.60
C GLU A 342 -12.57 16.85 -16.40
N GLY A 343 -11.51 16.85 -15.60
CA GLY A 343 -11.41 16.03 -14.38
C GLY A 343 -12.51 16.36 -13.36
N LEU A 344 -12.77 17.64 -13.11
CA LEU A 344 -13.87 18.08 -12.25
C LEU A 344 -15.23 17.62 -12.79
N ALA A 345 -15.48 17.78 -14.09
CA ALA A 345 -16.73 17.37 -14.72
C ALA A 345 -16.96 15.86 -14.61
N LEU A 346 -15.91 15.04 -14.84
CA LEU A 346 -15.95 13.59 -14.66
C LEU A 346 -16.27 13.23 -13.21
N ALA A 347 -15.59 13.84 -12.23
CA ALA A 347 -15.83 13.56 -10.82
C ALA A 347 -17.26 13.93 -10.38
N LYS A 348 -17.77 15.09 -10.80
CA LYS A 348 -19.16 15.48 -10.54
C LYS A 348 -20.15 14.51 -11.16
N SER A 349 -19.89 14.07 -12.39
CA SER A 349 -20.73 13.07 -13.08
C SER A 349 -20.78 11.75 -12.32
N VAL A 350 -19.65 11.28 -11.79
CA VAL A 350 -19.57 10.08 -10.93
C VAL A 350 -20.42 10.27 -9.65
N LEU A 351 -20.25 11.38 -8.95
CA LEU A 351 -20.99 11.64 -7.71
C LEU A 351 -22.49 11.80 -7.95
N GLN A 352 -22.89 12.47 -9.03
CA GLN A 352 -24.29 12.56 -9.43
C GLN A 352 -24.86 11.18 -9.74
N ARG A 353 -24.11 10.33 -10.45
CA ARG A 353 -24.56 8.98 -10.83
C ARG A 353 -24.74 8.05 -9.65
N HIS A 354 -23.77 8.02 -8.75
CA HIS A 354 -23.69 7.01 -7.70
C HIS A 354 -24.33 7.46 -6.40
N LEU A 355 -24.31 8.76 -6.10
CA LEU A 355 -24.79 9.32 -4.83
C LEU A 355 -25.91 10.34 -5.00
N ASN A 356 -26.35 10.63 -6.23
CA ASN A 356 -27.38 11.62 -6.53
C ASN A 356 -27.04 13.05 -6.02
N ILE A 357 -25.75 13.38 -5.97
CA ILE A 357 -25.27 14.70 -5.57
C ILE A 357 -25.30 15.61 -6.81
N THR A 358 -26.25 16.54 -6.84
CA THR A 358 -26.42 17.52 -7.93
C THR A 358 -25.94 18.93 -7.57
N GLU A 359 -25.52 19.13 -6.31
CA GLU A 359 -25.00 20.40 -5.83
C GLU A 359 -23.65 20.71 -6.51
N GLU A 360 -23.32 21.99 -6.62
CA GLU A 360 -21.99 22.42 -7.04
C GLU A 360 -21.05 22.38 -5.84
N PRO A 361 -19.82 21.84 -5.98
CA PRO A 361 -18.83 21.91 -4.91
C PRO A 361 -18.44 23.38 -4.68
N GLU A 362 -18.33 23.77 -3.41
CA GLU A 362 -17.88 25.11 -3.03
C GLU A 362 -16.37 25.27 -3.25
N ALA A 363 -15.62 24.19 -3.06
CA ALA A 363 -14.21 24.12 -3.37
C ALA A 363 -13.87 22.76 -3.96
N TYR A 364 -12.88 22.73 -4.85
CA TYR A 364 -12.35 21.51 -5.41
C TYR A 364 -10.85 21.63 -5.64
N GLN A 365 -10.18 20.49 -5.75
CA GLN A 365 -8.80 20.41 -6.20
C GLN A 365 -8.64 19.18 -7.10
N VAL A 366 -8.11 19.38 -8.30
CA VAL A 366 -7.80 18.30 -9.26
C VAL A 366 -6.30 18.13 -9.33
N ASN A 367 -5.83 16.92 -9.08
CA ASN A 367 -4.40 16.59 -9.16
C ASN A 367 -4.20 15.34 -10.01
N VAL A 368 -3.33 15.43 -11.04
CA VAL A 368 -2.93 14.28 -11.87
C VAL A 368 -1.57 13.79 -11.42
N GLN A 369 -1.50 12.57 -10.87
CA GLN A 369 -0.26 11.94 -10.46
C GLN A 369 0.21 10.96 -11.55
N LYS A 370 1.14 11.42 -12.40
CA LYS A 370 1.67 10.61 -13.51
C LYS A 370 2.59 9.50 -12.99
N ASN A 371 2.40 8.28 -13.51
CA ASN A 371 3.24 7.11 -13.20
C ASN A 371 3.40 6.86 -11.68
N CYS A 372 2.33 7.10 -10.91
CA CYS A 372 2.39 7.17 -9.45
C CYS A 372 2.33 5.82 -8.75
N ILE A 373 1.63 4.83 -9.33
CA ILE A 373 1.45 3.52 -8.72
C ILE A 373 2.08 2.44 -9.61
N PRO A 374 3.20 1.83 -9.19
CA PRO A 374 3.80 0.70 -9.88
C PRO A 374 2.84 -0.49 -9.97
N GLN A 375 2.83 -1.15 -11.13
CA GLN A 375 2.00 -2.32 -11.43
C GLN A 375 2.87 -3.58 -11.37
N TYR A 376 2.59 -4.44 -10.39
CA TYR A 376 3.32 -5.70 -10.22
C TYR A 376 2.72 -6.75 -11.14
N THR A 377 2.87 -6.57 -12.46
CA THR A 377 2.29 -7.49 -13.46
C THR A 377 2.98 -8.85 -13.46
N VAL A 378 2.39 -9.85 -14.10
CA VAL A 378 2.99 -11.20 -14.25
C VAL A 378 4.48 -11.10 -14.65
N GLY A 379 5.33 -11.87 -13.95
CA GLY A 379 6.79 -11.84 -14.06
C GLY A 379 7.47 -10.75 -13.23
N HIS A 380 6.78 -10.12 -12.27
CA HIS A 380 7.36 -9.05 -11.45
C HIS A 380 8.51 -9.55 -10.58
N GLU A 381 8.35 -10.68 -9.90
CA GLU A 381 9.42 -11.27 -9.09
C GLU A 381 10.68 -11.55 -9.92
N ASP A 382 10.53 -12.03 -11.15
CA ASP A 382 11.63 -12.24 -12.09
C ASP A 382 12.33 -10.94 -12.50
N ARG A 383 11.57 -9.86 -12.69
CA ARG A 383 12.15 -8.52 -12.93
C ARG A 383 12.98 -8.08 -11.73
N LEU A 384 12.50 -8.32 -10.52
CA LEU A 384 13.25 -7.99 -9.29
C LEU A 384 14.50 -8.87 -9.11
N LYS A 385 14.44 -10.18 -9.43
CA LYS A 385 15.61 -11.08 -9.43
C LYS A 385 16.68 -10.61 -10.42
N LYS A 386 16.27 -10.23 -11.63
CA LYS A 386 17.17 -9.65 -12.65
C LYS A 386 17.78 -8.32 -12.17
N ALA A 387 16.98 -7.46 -11.55
CA ALA A 387 17.45 -6.20 -10.97
C ALA A 387 18.47 -6.44 -9.84
N HIS A 388 18.20 -7.37 -8.93
CA HIS A 388 19.13 -7.76 -7.87
C HIS A 388 20.48 -8.20 -8.46
N ASN A 389 20.47 -9.13 -9.41
CA ASN A 389 21.68 -9.65 -10.03
C ASN A 389 22.49 -8.53 -10.73
N LYS A 390 21.80 -7.63 -11.44
CA LYS A 390 22.43 -6.54 -12.17
C LYS A 390 23.02 -5.48 -11.22
N LEU A 391 22.26 -5.05 -10.21
CA LEU A 391 22.73 -4.14 -9.15
C LEU A 391 23.97 -4.71 -8.44
N TRP A 392 23.93 -6.00 -8.10
CA TRP A 392 25.05 -6.67 -7.50
C TRP A 392 26.27 -6.69 -8.43
N SER A 393 26.09 -7.06 -9.70
CA SER A 393 27.20 -7.14 -10.65
C SER A 393 27.86 -5.80 -10.93
N GLU A 394 27.06 -4.72 -11.03
CA GLU A 394 27.53 -3.39 -11.44
C GLU A 394 28.05 -2.56 -10.27
N TYR A 395 27.48 -2.70 -9.08
CA TYR A 395 27.77 -1.83 -7.93
C TYR A 395 28.31 -2.54 -6.70
N LYS A 396 28.44 -3.87 -6.72
CA LYS A 396 29.08 -4.68 -5.67
C LYS A 396 28.53 -4.38 -4.25
N GLY A 397 27.20 -4.25 -4.14
CA GLY A 397 26.51 -3.99 -2.86
C GLY A 397 26.60 -2.56 -2.32
N ARG A 398 27.25 -1.64 -3.06
CA ARG A 398 27.37 -0.22 -2.67
C ARG A 398 26.14 0.62 -3.07
N LEU A 399 25.48 0.26 -4.17
CA LEU A 399 24.19 0.84 -4.58
C LEU A 399 23.08 -0.08 -4.14
N ARG A 400 22.14 0.45 -3.35
CA ARG A 400 20.95 -0.27 -2.89
C ARG A 400 19.69 0.46 -3.34
N VAL A 401 18.58 -0.24 -3.38
CA VAL A 401 17.27 0.31 -3.74
C VAL A 401 16.28 0.14 -2.60
N ALA A 402 15.39 1.12 -2.44
CA ALA A 402 14.24 1.05 -1.55
C ALA A 402 13.07 1.81 -2.20
N GLY A 403 11.83 1.34 -2.05
CA GLY A 403 10.68 2.06 -2.58
C GLY A 403 9.49 1.20 -2.94
N ASN A 404 8.48 1.85 -3.52
CA ASN A 404 7.15 1.31 -3.76
C ASN A 404 7.04 0.36 -4.96
N TRP A 405 8.09 0.16 -5.75
CA TRP A 405 8.09 -0.71 -6.93
C TRP A 405 8.57 -2.14 -6.63
N MET A 406 8.89 -2.43 -5.36
CA MET A 406 9.54 -3.67 -4.95
C MET A 406 8.51 -4.68 -4.42
N SER A 407 8.26 -4.67 -3.11
CA SER A 407 7.48 -5.71 -2.42
C SER A 407 6.22 -5.17 -1.73
N GLY A 408 5.79 -3.97 -2.11
CA GLY A 408 4.58 -3.33 -1.62
C GLY A 408 4.53 -1.85 -2.02
N VAL A 409 3.34 -1.37 -2.39
CA VAL A 409 3.12 0.01 -2.85
C VAL A 409 2.76 0.96 -1.70
N GLY A 410 2.39 0.42 -0.54
CA GLY A 410 1.91 1.21 0.59
C GLY A 410 3.02 1.96 1.31
N VAL A 411 2.64 2.98 2.08
CA VAL A 411 3.57 3.75 2.92
C VAL A 411 4.30 2.85 3.92
N ASN A 412 3.58 1.89 4.52
CA ASN A 412 4.16 0.91 5.45
C ASN A 412 5.24 0.06 4.78
N ASP A 413 5.01 -0.38 3.54
CA ASP A 413 5.96 -1.20 2.79
C ASP A 413 7.20 -0.40 2.40
N CYS A 414 7.02 0.87 2.03
CA CYS A 414 8.13 1.78 1.72
C CYS A 414 9.00 2.04 2.96
N LEU A 415 8.39 2.30 4.11
CA LEU A 415 9.09 2.46 5.38
C LEU A 415 9.81 1.16 5.77
N ARG A 416 9.16 0.01 5.57
CA ARG A 416 9.78 -1.29 5.84
C ARG A 416 10.98 -1.55 4.94
N SER A 417 10.85 -1.32 3.64
CA SER A 417 11.92 -1.46 2.66
C SER A 417 13.12 -0.58 3.02
N ALA A 418 12.89 0.69 3.36
CA ALA A 418 13.95 1.59 3.80
C ALA A 418 14.64 1.09 5.08
N TRP A 419 13.86 0.59 6.04
CA TRP A 419 14.39 0.05 7.29
C TRP A 419 15.26 -1.19 7.09
N ASP A 420 14.83 -2.14 6.25
CA ASP A 420 15.60 -3.36 5.95
C ASP A 420 16.95 -3.03 5.29
N VAL A 421 16.96 -2.08 4.35
CA VAL A 421 18.18 -1.61 3.67
C VAL A 421 19.14 -0.93 4.66
N VAL A 422 18.66 0.01 5.48
CA VAL A 422 19.53 0.72 6.43
C VAL A 422 20.04 -0.23 7.51
N ARG A 423 19.21 -1.15 7.99
CA ARG A 423 19.62 -2.18 8.96
C ARG A 423 20.73 -3.06 8.40
N SER A 424 20.60 -3.55 7.17
CA SER A 424 21.64 -4.38 6.55
C SER A 424 22.97 -3.64 6.42
N ILE A 425 22.96 -2.34 6.06
CA ILE A 425 24.17 -1.50 6.04
C ILE A 425 24.79 -1.39 7.43
N ARG A 426 23.97 -1.07 8.45
CA ARG A 426 24.43 -0.94 9.85
C ARG A 426 25.07 -2.23 10.37
N ASP A 427 24.47 -3.37 10.03
CA ASP A 427 24.95 -4.70 10.44
C ASP A 427 26.15 -5.17 9.60
N GLY A 428 26.67 -4.35 8.68
CA GLY A 428 27.82 -4.69 7.82
C GLY A 428 27.52 -5.75 6.77
N ARG A 429 26.24 -5.99 6.47
CA ARG A 429 25.80 -6.95 5.45
C ARG A 429 25.76 -6.28 4.09
N ASP A 430 26.39 -6.91 3.11
CA ASP A 430 26.25 -6.53 1.71
C ASP A 430 24.84 -6.84 1.19
N GLY A 431 24.39 -6.07 0.20
CA GLY A 431 23.07 -6.25 -0.40
C GLY A 431 22.78 -5.18 -1.45
N THR A 432 21.69 -5.40 -2.18
CA THR A 432 21.08 -4.47 -3.14
C THR A 432 19.76 -3.91 -2.61
N GLY A 433 19.20 -4.44 -1.51
CA GLY A 433 17.85 -4.11 -1.02
C GLY A 433 16.74 -4.96 -1.64
N LEU A 434 17.08 -5.96 -2.44
CA LEU A 434 16.14 -6.87 -3.11
C LEU A 434 16.28 -8.32 -2.61
N GLU A 435 16.92 -8.55 -1.47
CA GLU A 435 17.24 -9.88 -0.95
C GLU A 435 15.99 -10.75 -0.70
N GLN A 436 14.84 -10.11 -0.46
CA GLN A 436 13.57 -10.79 -0.24
C GLN A 436 13.13 -11.67 -1.40
N VAL A 437 13.55 -11.38 -2.64
CA VAL A 437 13.16 -12.15 -3.83
C VAL A 437 13.84 -13.52 -3.93
N TRP A 438 14.85 -13.75 -3.09
CA TRP A 438 15.56 -15.02 -2.95
C TRP A 438 15.31 -15.68 -1.59
N THR A 439 14.46 -15.10 -0.75
CA THR A 439 14.20 -15.65 0.59
C THR A 439 13.20 -16.80 0.51
N SER A 440 13.70 -18.04 0.64
CA SER A 440 12.88 -19.24 0.85
C SER A 440 12.76 -19.65 2.33
N GLU A 441 13.50 -19.00 3.24
CA GLU A 441 13.46 -19.35 4.67
C GLU A 441 12.22 -18.75 5.37
N TYR A 442 11.27 -19.63 5.69
CA TYR A 442 10.10 -19.32 6.51
C TYR A 442 10.23 -19.91 7.92
N VAL A 443 9.64 -19.19 8.88
CA VAL A 443 9.54 -19.58 10.28
C VAL A 443 8.07 -19.51 10.70
N ARG A 444 7.63 -20.43 11.56
CA ARG A 444 6.27 -20.39 12.10
C ARG A 444 6.21 -19.52 13.36
N LEU A 445 5.32 -18.53 13.33
CA LEU A 445 4.90 -17.80 14.52
C LEU A 445 3.64 -18.45 15.10
N LYS A 446 3.69 -18.87 16.36
CA LYS A 446 2.55 -19.47 17.06
C LYS A 446 1.29 -18.62 16.95
N ALA A 447 0.14 -19.27 16.76
CA ALA A 447 -1.17 -18.63 16.87
C ALA A 447 -1.30 -17.97 18.26
N ARG A 448 -1.70 -16.70 18.28
CA ARG A 448 -1.74 -15.88 19.48
C ARG A 448 -2.86 -16.38 20.40
N ARG A 449 -2.54 -16.83 21.62
CA ARG A 449 -3.51 -16.81 22.74
C ARG A 449 -3.51 -15.39 23.33
N PRO A 450 -4.66 -14.82 23.77
CA PRO A 450 -4.67 -13.52 24.42
C PRO A 450 -3.70 -13.52 25.62
N GLY A 451 -2.70 -12.63 25.61
CA GLY A 451 -1.73 -12.47 26.71
C GLY A 451 -0.36 -13.13 26.56
N GLU A 452 -0.11 -13.98 25.54
CA GLU A 452 1.21 -14.59 25.33
C GLU A 452 2.07 -13.83 24.30
N GLY A 453 3.35 -13.59 24.63
CA GLY A 453 4.32 -13.02 23.71
C GLY A 453 4.70 -13.97 22.57
N VAL A 454 5.06 -13.42 21.39
CA VAL A 454 5.49 -14.22 20.23
C VAL A 454 6.66 -15.15 20.61
N LYS A 455 6.44 -16.47 20.54
CA LYS A 455 7.48 -17.51 20.68
C LYS A 455 7.69 -18.17 19.31
N GLU A 456 8.95 -18.25 18.87
CA GLU A 456 9.37 -19.03 17.69
C GLU A 456 9.28 -20.51 18.05
N VAL A 457 8.79 -21.35 17.12
CA VAL A 457 8.54 -22.77 17.45
C VAL A 457 9.23 -23.74 16.52
N GLU A 458 9.48 -23.40 15.26
CA GLU A 458 10.19 -24.32 14.34
C GLU A 458 10.67 -23.60 13.08
N ARG A 459 11.81 -24.05 12.54
CA ARG A 459 12.31 -23.65 11.22
C ARG A 459 11.66 -24.54 10.18
N ASP A 460 11.07 -23.94 9.15
CA ASP A 460 10.47 -24.67 8.03
C ASP A 460 11.37 -24.44 6.80
N THR A 461 12.30 -25.36 6.55
CA THR A 461 13.14 -25.36 5.33
C THR A 461 12.39 -26.08 4.23
N THR A 462 11.37 -25.43 3.67
CA THR A 462 10.69 -25.94 2.47
C THR A 462 11.48 -25.48 1.25
N VAL A 463 11.94 -26.46 0.44
CA VAL A 463 12.82 -26.32 -0.73
C VAL A 463 12.10 -25.68 -1.90
#